data_AF-A0A9N9JKJ1-F1
#
_entry.id   AF-A0A9N9JKJ1-F1
#
_cell.length_a   1.000
_cell.length_b   1.000
_cell.length_c   1.000
_cell.angle_alpha   90.00
_cell.angle_beta   90.00
_cell.angle_gamma   90.00
#
_symmetry.space_group_name_H-M   'P 1'
#
loop_
_entity.id
_entity.type
_entity.pdbx_description
1 polymer ?
#
loop_
_entity_poly.entity_id
_entity_poly.type
_entity_poly.pdbx_seq_one_letter_code
_entity_poly.pdbx_strand_id
1 'polypeptide(L)'
;LPLNNNDETIASIIQQIADLKLDIKKYNATINKKDQFLMDGEFNGEDDFSRPFFVWENKKYHQEISELLKGEEITIKADVEESDRNKSAIKFNKINIRFKSIDEAMQNEIDSMIKGFDVTMTHLGNSYYRYGDEFHVIRSDQQVTICYSFKSNNGGPVRKNTAFTKINQGNIMLSPYTMWKIKLKPIEKVDFSKLRTYEDKVNLELVGHGMYVDSDNIVKKKY
;
A
#
# COMPACT_ATOMS: atom_id res chain seq x y z
N LEU A 1 -24.09 29.40 44.13
CA LEU A 1 -23.03 29.20 43.12
C LEU A 1 -23.67 28.52 41.93
N PRO A 2 -23.80 29.15 40.75
CA PRO A 2 -24.37 28.46 39.60
C PRO A 2 -23.27 27.64 38.91
N LEU A 3 -23.28 26.33 39.16
CA LEU A 3 -22.86 25.34 38.17
C LEU A 3 -24.00 25.31 37.14
N ASN A 4 -23.81 25.73 35.88
CA ASN A 4 -24.69 25.30 34.79
C ASN A 4 -24.29 25.71 33.36
N ASN A 5 -23.33 26.60 33.12
CA ASN A 5 -23.05 27.03 31.74
C ASN A 5 -22.05 26.13 30.99
N ASN A 6 -21.13 25.49 31.74
CA ASN A 6 -20.09 24.65 31.15
C ASN A 6 -20.63 23.26 30.72
N ASP A 7 -21.60 22.71 31.47
CA ASP A 7 -22.15 21.38 31.21
C ASP A 7 -23.09 21.36 29.99
N GLU A 8 -23.87 22.44 29.79
CA GLU A 8 -24.68 22.62 28.57
C GLU A 8 -23.81 22.76 27.31
N THR A 9 -22.66 23.44 27.43
CA THR A 9 -21.70 23.59 26.33
C THR A 9 -21.03 22.26 25.98
N ILE A 10 -20.65 21.46 26.99
CA ILE A 10 -20.08 20.12 26.78
C ILE A 10 -21.11 19.18 26.16
N ALA A 11 -22.35 19.18 26.63
CA ALA A 11 -23.43 18.36 26.06
C ALA A 11 -23.70 18.72 24.60
N SER A 12 -23.72 20.01 24.26
CA SER A 12 -23.86 20.48 22.88
C SER A 12 -22.72 20.00 21.97
N ILE A 13 -21.47 20.09 22.44
CA ILE A 13 -20.30 19.59 21.70
C ILE A 13 -20.38 18.08 21.47
N ILE A 14 -20.76 17.31 22.50
CA ILE A 14 -20.93 15.85 22.40
C ILE A 14 -21.99 15.52 21.34
N GLN A 15 -23.11 16.24 21.33
CA GLN A 15 -24.18 16.04 20.36
C GLN A 15 -23.71 16.35 18.93
N GLN A 16 -23.02 17.47 18.72
CA GLN A 16 -22.46 17.82 17.41
C GLN A 16 -21.48 16.75 16.89
N ILE A 17 -20.64 16.19 17.77
CA ILE A 17 -19.75 15.07 17.43
C ILE A 17 -20.56 13.83 17.05
N ALA A 18 -21.65 13.53 17.75
CA ALA A 18 -22.51 12.39 17.45
C ALA A 18 -23.21 12.56 16.09
N ASP A 19 -23.72 13.74 15.81
CA ASP A 19 -24.39 14.08 14.55
C ASP A 19 -23.39 14.00 13.38
N LEU A 20 -22.19 14.56 13.52
CA LEU A 20 -21.13 14.44 12.51
C LEU A 20 -20.75 12.98 12.22
N LYS A 21 -20.67 12.13 13.26
CA LYS A 21 -20.42 10.70 13.08
C LYS A 21 -21.55 10.02 12.30
N LEU A 22 -22.79 10.42 12.52
CA LEU A 22 -23.96 9.88 11.83
C LEU A 22 -23.99 10.34 10.38
N ASP A 23 -23.67 11.61 10.11
CA ASP A 23 -23.56 12.15 8.76
C ASP A 23 -22.44 11.48 7.96
N ILE A 24 -21.28 11.22 8.57
CA ILE A 24 -20.19 10.45 7.93
C ILE A 24 -20.67 9.04 7.58
N LYS A 25 -21.37 8.36 8.50
CA LYS A 25 -21.93 7.03 8.23
C LYS A 25 -22.93 7.06 7.08
N LYS A 26 -23.82 8.05 7.05
CA LYS A 26 -24.81 8.22 5.99
C LYS A 26 -24.15 8.53 4.64
N TYR A 27 -23.15 9.41 4.63
CA TYR A 27 -22.37 9.73 3.44
C TYR A 27 -21.69 8.49 2.86
N ASN A 28 -21.05 7.67 3.71
CA ASN A 28 -20.38 6.43 3.28
C ASN A 28 -21.35 5.34 2.81
N ALA A 29 -22.61 5.37 3.27
CA ALA A 29 -23.65 4.41 2.88
C ALA A 29 -24.44 4.84 1.63
N THR A 30 -24.27 6.08 1.17
CA THR A 30 -25.02 6.63 0.04
C THR A 30 -24.12 6.71 -1.19
N ILE A 31 -24.58 6.19 -2.33
CA ILE A 31 -23.87 6.38 -3.60
C ILE A 31 -23.92 7.87 -3.97
N ASN A 32 -22.76 8.50 -3.96
CA ASN A 32 -22.57 9.89 -4.31
C ASN A 32 -22.12 10.04 -5.76
N LYS A 33 -22.35 11.21 -6.35
CA LYS A 33 -21.87 11.53 -7.72
C LYS A 33 -20.37 11.38 -7.92
N LYS A 34 -19.58 11.32 -6.84
CA LYS A 34 -18.12 11.11 -6.92
C LYS A 34 -17.76 9.64 -7.06
N ASP A 35 -18.61 8.73 -6.59
CA ASP A 35 -18.31 7.29 -6.54
C ASP A 35 -18.23 6.69 -7.94
N GLN A 36 -18.96 7.25 -8.91
CA GLN A 36 -18.85 6.86 -10.32
C GLN A 36 -17.46 7.09 -10.95
N PHE A 37 -16.59 7.85 -10.28
CA PHE A 37 -15.23 8.14 -10.76
C PHE A 37 -14.14 7.41 -9.97
N LEU A 38 -14.51 6.76 -8.87
CA LEU A 38 -13.58 5.98 -8.06
C LEU A 38 -13.64 4.53 -8.54
N MET A 39 -12.50 4.04 -9.00
CA MET A 39 -12.33 2.67 -9.44
C MET A 39 -11.51 1.92 -8.40
N ASP A 40 -11.92 0.69 -8.11
CA ASP A 40 -11.15 -0.29 -7.35
C ASP A 40 -10.48 -1.27 -8.32
N GLY A 41 -9.26 -1.69 -8.01
CA GLY A 41 -8.55 -2.62 -8.88
C GLY A 41 -7.34 -3.29 -8.24
N GLU A 42 -6.97 -4.42 -8.83
CA GLU A 42 -5.75 -5.14 -8.49
C GLU A 42 -4.53 -4.54 -9.20
N PHE A 43 -3.41 -4.58 -8.49
CA PHE A 43 -2.11 -4.11 -8.93
C PHE A 43 -1.11 -5.24 -8.71
N ASN A 44 -1.24 -6.33 -9.47
CA ASN A 44 -0.47 -7.56 -9.27
C ASN A 44 0.20 -8.09 -10.55
N GLY A 45 0.01 -7.51 -11.74
CA GLY A 45 0.73 -7.99 -12.92
C GLY A 45 0.35 -9.39 -13.41
N GLU A 46 -0.77 -9.96 -12.94
CA GLU A 46 -1.19 -11.33 -13.27
C GLU A 46 -2.13 -11.40 -14.48
N ASP A 47 -2.76 -10.29 -14.85
CA ASP A 47 -3.58 -10.17 -16.06
C ASP A 47 -3.08 -9.00 -16.94
N ASP A 48 -3.52 -8.97 -18.20
CA ASP A 48 -3.08 -7.98 -19.20
C ASP A 48 -3.42 -6.51 -18.83
N PHE A 49 -4.29 -6.30 -17.85
CA PHE A 49 -4.83 -4.99 -17.47
C PHE A 49 -4.35 -4.50 -16.08
N SER A 50 -3.79 -5.42 -15.29
CA SER A 50 -3.25 -5.25 -13.96
C SER A 50 -1.74 -5.19 -14.07
N ARG A 51 -1.15 -4.11 -13.55
CA ARG A 51 0.30 -3.96 -13.39
C ARG A 51 0.60 -3.74 -11.93
N PRO A 52 1.78 -4.15 -11.41
CA PRO A 52 2.20 -3.79 -10.06
C PRO A 52 2.08 -2.27 -9.84
N PHE A 53 1.90 -1.86 -8.58
CA PHE A 53 1.96 -0.44 -8.24
C PHE A 53 3.28 0.17 -8.70
N PHE A 54 4.37 -0.58 -8.51
CA PHE A 54 5.72 -0.22 -8.91
C PHE A 54 6.58 -1.49 -9.11
N VAL A 55 7.55 -1.43 -10.02
CA VAL A 55 8.54 -2.49 -10.24
C VAL A 55 9.94 -1.91 -10.02
N TRP A 56 10.65 -2.41 -9.02
CA TRP A 56 12.08 -2.19 -8.87
C TRP A 56 12.81 -3.24 -9.69
N GLU A 57 13.14 -2.88 -10.93
CA GLU A 57 13.90 -3.75 -11.82
C GLU A 57 15.30 -4.02 -11.27
N ASN A 58 15.69 -5.29 -11.27
CA ASN A 58 16.99 -5.74 -10.75
C ASN A 58 18.15 -4.94 -11.35
N LYS A 59 18.10 -4.70 -12.66
CA LYS A 59 19.14 -3.96 -13.39
C LYS A 59 19.43 -2.56 -12.80
N LYS A 60 18.43 -1.89 -12.22
CA LYS A 60 18.55 -0.55 -11.65
C LYS A 60 18.73 -0.57 -10.13
N TYR A 61 18.09 -1.52 -9.45
CA TYR A 61 18.01 -1.62 -7.97
C TYR A 61 18.70 -2.88 -7.42
N HIS A 62 19.72 -3.37 -8.12
CA HIS A 62 20.39 -4.63 -7.80
C HIS A 62 20.90 -4.65 -6.37
N GLN A 63 21.53 -3.55 -5.92
CA GLN A 63 22.10 -3.44 -4.59
C GLN A 63 21.03 -3.61 -3.51
N GLU A 64 19.93 -2.85 -3.58
CA GLU A 64 18.86 -2.91 -2.60
C GLU A 64 18.18 -4.28 -2.60
N ILE A 65 17.95 -4.88 -3.77
CA ILE A 65 17.33 -6.21 -3.85
C ILE A 65 18.25 -7.27 -3.24
N SER A 66 19.55 -7.21 -3.54
CA SER A 66 20.57 -8.09 -2.98
C SER A 66 20.66 -7.96 -1.46
N GLU A 67 20.70 -6.73 -0.93
CA GLU A 67 20.72 -6.45 0.51
C GLU A 67 19.47 -6.99 1.22
N LEU A 68 18.28 -6.79 0.64
CA LEU A 68 17.03 -7.32 1.19
C LEU A 68 17.02 -8.86 1.22
N LEU A 69 17.50 -9.52 0.16
CA LEU A 69 17.64 -10.98 0.09
C LEU A 69 18.75 -11.52 1.01
N LYS A 70 19.67 -10.66 1.46
CA LYS A 70 20.65 -10.98 2.50
C LYS A 70 20.10 -10.84 3.92
N GLY A 71 18.93 -10.21 4.07
CA GLY A 71 18.25 -9.98 5.34
C GLY A 71 18.47 -8.59 5.94
N GLU A 72 19.10 -7.70 5.17
CA GLU A 72 19.30 -6.31 5.57
C GLU A 72 18.00 -5.50 5.41
N GLU A 73 17.92 -4.39 6.15
CA GLU A 73 16.87 -3.40 5.93
C GLU A 73 17.30 -2.46 4.80
N ILE A 74 16.43 -2.26 3.83
CA ILE A 74 16.66 -1.35 2.71
C ILE A 74 15.74 -0.14 2.75
N THR A 75 16.15 0.94 2.11
CA THR A 75 15.31 2.13 1.88
C THR A 75 15.24 2.40 0.37
N ILE A 76 14.05 2.33 -0.22
CA ILE A 76 13.87 2.35 -1.68
C ILE A 76 12.68 3.23 -2.11
N LYS A 77 12.80 3.94 -3.24
CA LYS A 77 11.77 4.86 -3.76
C LYS A 77 10.86 4.15 -4.75
N ALA A 78 9.55 4.20 -4.54
CA ALA A 78 8.56 3.97 -5.59
C ALA A 78 8.21 5.32 -6.24
N ASP A 79 8.75 5.58 -7.43
CA ASP A 79 8.59 6.87 -8.10
C ASP A 79 7.21 7.02 -8.76
N VAL A 80 6.52 8.12 -8.46
CA VAL A 80 5.22 8.43 -9.05
C VAL A 80 5.33 8.72 -10.55
N GLU A 81 6.50 9.07 -11.04
CA GLU A 81 6.73 9.28 -12.49
C GLU A 81 6.56 7.97 -13.30
N GLU A 82 6.76 6.82 -12.68
CA GLU A 82 6.58 5.50 -13.32
C GLU A 82 5.16 4.92 -13.07
N SER A 83 4.29 5.69 -12.40
CA SER A 83 2.91 5.29 -12.09
C SER A 83 1.99 5.16 -13.31
N ASP A 84 0.79 4.63 -13.05
CA ASP A 84 -0.42 4.64 -13.89
C ASP A 84 -0.51 5.80 -14.92
N ARG A 85 -0.31 5.63 -16.23
CA ARG A 85 -0.83 6.56 -17.27
C ARG A 85 -2.29 6.93 -17.04
N ASN A 86 -3.07 5.88 -16.93
CA ASN A 86 -4.52 5.93 -17.03
C ASN A 86 -5.16 5.98 -15.64
N LYS A 87 -4.38 5.77 -14.57
CA LYS A 87 -4.86 5.71 -13.19
C LYS A 87 -4.27 6.88 -12.39
N SER A 88 -5.09 7.89 -12.14
CA SER A 88 -4.74 9.05 -11.33
C SER A 88 -5.01 8.80 -9.84
N ALA A 89 -4.26 9.50 -8.98
CA ALA A 89 -4.45 9.54 -7.52
C ALA A 89 -4.57 8.16 -6.85
N ILE A 90 -3.73 7.20 -7.29
CA ILE A 90 -3.72 5.82 -6.78
C ILE A 90 -3.47 5.80 -5.26
N LYS A 91 -4.30 5.05 -4.55
CA LYS A 91 -4.18 4.77 -3.11
C LYS A 91 -4.28 3.28 -2.89
N PHE A 92 -3.49 2.71 -1.98
CA PHE A 92 -3.61 1.30 -1.66
C PHE A 92 -4.49 1.08 -0.43
N ASN A 93 -5.31 0.02 -0.50
CA ASN A 93 -5.97 -0.56 0.67
C ASN A 93 -5.44 -1.98 0.95
N LYS A 94 -4.63 -2.57 0.06
CA LYS A 94 -3.84 -3.76 0.33
C LYS A 94 -2.47 -3.57 -0.32
N ILE A 95 -1.41 -3.91 0.39
CA ILE A 95 -0.04 -3.76 -0.10
C ILE A 95 0.82 -4.96 0.30
N ASN A 96 1.67 -5.38 -0.61
CA ASN A 96 2.63 -6.47 -0.44
C ASN A 96 3.84 -6.23 -1.35
N ILE A 97 4.93 -6.93 -1.09
CA ILE A 97 6.05 -7.07 -2.03
C ILE A 97 5.99 -8.45 -2.69
N ARG A 98 6.48 -8.55 -3.92
CA ARG A 98 6.65 -9.82 -4.62
C ARG A 98 8.04 -9.86 -5.23
N PHE A 99 8.75 -10.98 -5.04
CA PHE A 99 9.97 -11.27 -5.78
C PHE A 99 9.56 -11.97 -7.06
N LYS A 100 9.74 -11.30 -8.21
CA LYS A 100 9.28 -11.78 -9.50
C LYS A 100 10.45 -12.29 -10.34
N SER A 101 10.40 -13.57 -10.69
CA SER A 101 11.25 -14.20 -11.69
C SER A 101 10.50 -14.34 -13.02
N ILE A 102 11.25 -14.32 -14.12
CA ILE A 102 10.73 -14.70 -15.46
C ILE A 102 10.64 -16.23 -15.62
N ASP A 103 11.36 -16.98 -14.80
CA ASP A 103 11.37 -18.45 -14.79
C ASP A 103 10.29 -18.96 -13.82
N GLU A 104 9.33 -19.71 -14.34
CA GLU A 104 8.16 -20.19 -13.57
C GLU A 104 8.55 -21.23 -12.50
N ALA A 105 9.49 -22.12 -12.80
CA ALA A 105 9.95 -23.11 -11.81
C ALA A 105 10.64 -22.41 -10.63
N MET A 106 11.48 -21.44 -10.94
CA MET A 106 12.12 -20.58 -9.95
C MET A 106 11.11 -19.74 -9.16
N GLN A 107 10.08 -19.19 -9.82
CA GLN A 107 9.02 -18.45 -9.14
C GLN A 107 8.33 -19.32 -8.09
N ASN A 108 7.98 -20.57 -8.44
CA ASN A 108 7.35 -21.51 -7.51
C ASN A 108 8.26 -21.85 -6.31
N GLU A 109 9.57 -21.99 -6.55
CA GLU A 109 10.54 -22.19 -5.47
C GLU A 109 10.59 -20.99 -4.53
N ILE A 110 10.73 -19.78 -5.09
CA ILE A 110 10.75 -18.51 -4.35
C ILE A 110 9.47 -18.38 -3.51
N ASP A 111 8.30 -18.55 -4.12
CA ASP A 111 6.99 -18.44 -3.45
C ASP A 111 6.83 -19.45 -2.30
N SER A 112 7.45 -20.63 -2.42
CA SER A 112 7.49 -21.61 -1.33
C SER A 112 8.42 -21.16 -0.21
N MET A 113 9.62 -20.67 -0.53
CA MET A 113 10.62 -20.26 0.46
C MET A 113 10.21 -19.00 1.24
N ILE A 114 9.67 -17.99 0.55
CA ILE A 114 9.32 -16.70 1.19
C ILE A 114 8.24 -16.86 2.25
N LYS A 115 7.42 -17.93 2.22
CA LYS A 115 6.46 -18.26 3.29
C LYS A 115 7.12 -18.42 4.66
N GLY A 116 8.43 -18.68 4.69
CA GLY A 116 9.29 -18.70 5.88
C GLY A 116 9.67 -17.33 6.45
N PHE A 117 9.15 -16.23 5.88
CA PHE A 117 9.49 -14.87 6.30
C PHE A 117 8.24 -14.01 6.62
N ASP A 118 8.44 -13.11 7.58
CA ASP A 118 7.61 -11.93 7.78
C ASP A 118 8.25 -10.72 7.08
N VAL A 119 7.41 -9.77 6.66
CA VAL A 119 7.82 -8.51 6.04
C VAL A 119 7.48 -7.38 6.99
N THR A 120 8.41 -6.45 7.14
CA THR A 120 8.14 -5.11 7.68
C THR A 120 8.34 -4.10 6.56
N MET A 121 7.31 -3.29 6.29
CA MET A 121 7.35 -2.19 5.34
C MET A 121 6.95 -0.90 6.05
N THR A 122 7.75 0.15 5.95
CA THR A 122 7.42 1.46 6.52
C THR A 122 7.29 2.50 5.43
N HIS A 123 6.11 3.11 5.33
CA HIS A 123 5.85 4.28 4.51
C HIS A 123 6.43 5.51 5.21
N LEU A 124 7.42 6.18 4.61
CA LEU A 124 8.18 7.28 5.26
C LEU A 124 7.49 8.65 5.19
N GLY A 125 6.16 8.68 5.32
CA GLY A 125 5.39 9.92 5.43
C GLY A 125 4.94 10.54 4.11
N ASN A 126 5.86 10.98 3.24
CA ASN A 126 5.49 11.68 2.01
C ASN A 126 4.77 10.77 1.00
N SER A 127 3.52 11.08 0.67
CA SER A 127 2.73 10.38 -0.35
C SER A 127 2.69 11.20 -1.64
N TYR A 128 3.09 10.61 -2.76
CA TYR A 128 3.08 11.27 -4.06
C TYR A 128 1.92 10.77 -4.93
N TYR A 129 1.25 11.68 -5.64
CA TYR A 129 0.09 11.38 -6.46
C TYR A 129 0.25 12.01 -7.84
N ARG A 130 -0.11 11.27 -8.88
CA ARG A 130 -0.30 11.82 -10.24
C ARG A 130 -1.75 12.24 -10.43
N TYR A 131 -1.97 13.38 -11.07
CA TYR A 131 -3.27 13.80 -11.58
C TYR A 131 -3.10 14.40 -12.98
N GLY A 132 -3.45 13.64 -14.01
CA GLY A 132 -3.05 13.98 -15.38
C GLY A 132 -1.52 14.07 -15.50
N ASP A 133 -1.01 15.19 -16.00
CA ASP A 133 0.43 15.45 -16.13
C ASP A 133 1.07 16.11 -14.89
N GLU A 134 0.27 16.38 -13.84
CA GLU A 134 0.75 17.03 -12.63
C GLU A 134 1.05 16.02 -11.51
N PHE A 135 2.04 16.36 -10.68
CA PHE A 135 2.42 15.59 -9.50
C PHE A 135 2.15 16.41 -8.24
N HIS A 136 1.47 15.79 -7.29
CA HIS A 136 1.13 16.37 -6.00
C HIS A 136 1.76 15.56 -4.88
N VAL A 137 2.11 16.24 -3.79
CA VAL A 137 2.66 15.61 -2.59
C VAL A 137 1.79 15.95 -1.38
N ILE A 138 1.44 14.92 -0.62
CA ILE A 138 0.91 15.07 0.74
C ILE A 138 2.07 14.75 1.68
N ARG A 139 2.56 15.77 2.38
CA ARG A 139 3.64 15.62 3.36
C ARG A 139 3.07 15.20 4.71
N SER A 140 3.77 14.31 5.39
CA SER A 140 3.44 13.87 6.74
C SER A 140 4.74 13.49 7.44
N ASP A 141 4.90 13.93 8.68
CA ASP A 141 6.02 13.51 9.52
C ASP A 141 5.76 12.12 10.14
N GLN A 142 4.52 11.61 10.01
CA GLN A 142 4.12 10.33 10.55
C GLN A 142 4.50 9.20 9.59
N GLN A 143 5.34 8.29 10.09
CA GLN A 143 5.66 7.04 9.41
C GLN A 143 4.63 5.97 9.76
N VAL A 144 4.27 5.14 8.78
CA VAL A 144 3.32 4.04 8.96
C VAL A 144 4.03 2.72 8.69
N THR A 145 4.26 1.95 9.75
CA THR A 145 4.86 0.62 9.65
C THR A 145 3.79 -0.46 9.56
N ILE A 146 3.91 -1.27 8.52
CA ILE A 146 3.04 -2.38 8.17
C ILE A 146 3.86 -3.66 8.35
N CYS A 147 3.33 -4.62 9.09
CA CYS A 147 3.95 -5.94 9.24
C CYS A 147 2.97 -7.02 8.83
N TYR A 148 3.44 -8.00 8.05
CA TYR A 148 2.64 -9.16 7.66
C TYR A 148 3.52 -10.37 7.29
N SER A 149 2.96 -11.58 7.33
CA SER A 149 3.63 -12.80 6.88
C SER A 149 3.35 -13.10 5.40
N PHE A 150 4.32 -13.62 4.66
CA PHE A 150 4.04 -14.18 3.33
C PHE A 150 3.14 -15.41 3.39
N LYS A 151 3.24 -16.19 4.47
CA LYS A 151 2.32 -17.30 4.73
C LYS A 151 0.89 -16.76 4.84
N SER A 152 0.00 -17.29 4.02
CA SER A 152 -1.40 -16.89 3.91
C SER A 152 -2.33 -18.04 4.28
N ASN A 153 -3.47 -17.72 4.90
CA ASN A 153 -4.60 -18.62 5.10
C ASN A 153 -5.90 -17.87 4.74
N ASN A 154 -6.83 -18.54 4.08
CA ASN A 154 -8.16 -18.00 3.75
C ASN A 154 -8.12 -16.57 3.14
N GLY A 155 -7.18 -16.31 2.23
CA GLY A 155 -7.08 -15.05 1.49
C GLY A 155 -6.31 -13.91 2.16
N GLY A 156 -5.65 -14.14 3.32
CA GLY A 156 -4.82 -13.11 3.97
C GLY A 156 -3.65 -13.65 4.78
N PRO A 157 -2.71 -12.78 5.18
CA PRO A 157 -1.52 -13.21 5.92
C PRO A 157 -1.91 -13.73 7.31
N VAL A 158 -1.23 -14.81 7.72
CA VAL A 158 -1.41 -15.48 9.01
C VAL A 158 -1.04 -14.57 10.18
N ARG A 159 0.08 -13.83 10.05
CA ARG A 159 0.49 -12.80 11.01
C ARG A 159 0.40 -11.43 10.35
N LYS A 160 -0.10 -10.45 11.09
CA LYS A 160 -0.13 -9.05 10.69
C LYS A 160 -0.28 -8.13 11.88
N ASN A 161 0.16 -6.88 11.75
CA ASN A 161 -0.06 -5.85 12.76
C ASN A 161 -1.40 -5.11 12.56
N THR A 162 -1.81 -4.32 13.56
CA THR A 162 -3.06 -3.55 13.51
C THR A 162 -3.06 -2.51 12.39
N ALA A 163 -1.90 -1.96 12.01
CA ALA A 163 -1.81 -1.01 10.91
C ALA A 163 -2.22 -1.66 9.57
N PHE A 164 -1.71 -2.87 9.29
CA PHE A 164 -2.13 -3.66 8.13
C PHE A 164 -3.65 -3.87 8.10
N THR A 165 -4.26 -4.27 9.23
CA THR A 165 -5.72 -4.47 9.31
C THR A 165 -6.49 -3.18 9.04
N LYS A 166 -6.05 -2.04 9.59
CA LYS A 166 -6.72 -0.75 9.38
C LYS A 166 -6.65 -0.28 7.93
N ILE A 167 -5.53 -0.50 7.26
CA ILE A 167 -5.35 -0.21 5.83
C ILE A 167 -6.29 -1.07 4.99
N ASN A 168 -6.35 -2.38 5.25
CA ASN A 168 -7.25 -3.32 4.57
C ASN A 168 -8.74 -3.00 4.74
N GLN A 169 -9.11 -2.31 5.81
CA GLN A 169 -10.49 -1.85 6.04
C GLN A 169 -10.78 -0.50 5.38
N GLY A 170 -9.81 0.12 4.69
CA GLY A 170 -9.96 1.44 4.08
C GLY A 170 -9.92 2.60 5.09
N ASN A 171 -9.50 2.37 6.34
CA ASN A 171 -9.45 3.43 7.37
C ASN A 171 -8.30 4.42 7.14
N ILE A 172 -7.34 4.08 6.30
CA ILE A 172 -6.14 4.86 6.00
C ILE A 172 -5.98 4.90 4.48
N MET A 173 -5.72 6.08 3.93
CA MET A 173 -5.47 6.28 2.50
C MET A 173 -4.03 6.75 2.31
N LEU A 174 -3.17 5.86 1.79
CA LEU A 174 -1.78 6.17 1.47
C LEU A 174 -1.51 5.90 0.00
N SER A 175 -0.60 6.68 -0.57
CA SER A 175 -0.09 6.41 -1.92
C SER A 175 0.93 5.27 -1.87
N PRO A 176 0.96 4.36 -2.85
CA PRO A 176 2.05 3.40 -2.97
C PRO A 176 3.38 4.09 -3.36
N TYR A 177 3.31 5.30 -3.90
CA TYR A 177 4.45 6.09 -4.35
C TYR A 177 4.99 6.92 -3.18
N THR A 178 6.08 6.44 -2.60
CA THR A 178 6.77 7.01 -1.45
C THR A 178 8.20 6.46 -1.36
N MET A 179 8.93 6.86 -0.32
CA MET A 179 10.08 6.09 0.17
C MET A 179 9.60 4.99 1.11
N TRP A 180 10.02 3.77 0.84
CA TRP A 180 9.73 2.59 1.64
C TRP A 180 10.98 2.14 2.38
N LYS A 181 10.86 1.87 3.68
CA LYS A 181 11.82 0.99 4.38
C LYS A 181 11.28 -0.43 4.37
N ILE A 182 12.08 -1.39 3.92
CA ILE A 182 11.64 -2.79 3.78
C ILE A 182 12.64 -3.70 4.46
N LYS A 183 12.14 -4.67 5.23
CA LYS A 183 12.94 -5.69 5.90
C LYS A 183 12.23 -7.03 5.89
N LEU A 184 12.97 -8.08 5.57
CA LEU A 184 12.53 -9.47 5.79
C LEU A 184 12.97 -9.94 7.16
N LYS A 185 12.09 -10.66 7.86
CA LYS A 185 12.38 -11.28 9.15
C LYS A 185 12.10 -12.78 9.06
N PRO A 186 13.10 -13.66 9.28
CA PRO A 186 12.88 -15.09 9.24
C PRO A 186 11.94 -15.53 10.37
N ILE A 187 11.14 -16.53 10.07
CA ILE A 187 10.31 -17.25 11.02
C ILE A 187 11.05 -18.53 11.39
N GLU A 188 11.16 -18.83 12.68
CA GLU A 188 11.85 -20.03 13.19
C GLU A 188 13.33 -20.11 12.73
N LYS A 189 13.78 -21.26 12.19
CA LYS A 189 15.17 -21.53 11.78
C LYS A 189 15.41 -21.30 10.28
N VAL A 190 14.50 -20.61 9.58
CA VAL A 190 14.71 -20.26 8.17
C VAL A 190 15.87 -19.27 8.07
N ASP A 191 16.83 -19.52 7.18
CA ASP A 191 17.94 -18.61 6.93
C ASP A 191 17.87 -18.00 5.53
N PHE A 192 18.65 -16.95 5.31
CA PHE A 192 18.71 -16.23 4.04
C PHE A 192 19.59 -16.90 2.98
N SER A 193 20.30 -17.99 3.29
CA SER A 193 21.32 -18.58 2.39
C SER A 193 20.74 -18.93 1.02
N LYS A 194 19.53 -19.51 0.99
CA LYS A 194 18.83 -19.83 -0.25
C LYS A 194 18.27 -18.60 -0.95
N LEU A 195 17.73 -17.62 -0.21
CA LEU A 195 17.18 -16.40 -0.84
C LEU A 195 18.26 -15.60 -1.59
N ARG A 196 19.49 -15.58 -1.07
CA ARG A 196 20.62 -14.88 -1.68
C ARG A 196 20.97 -15.39 -3.08
N THR A 197 20.65 -16.64 -3.43
CA THR A 197 20.98 -17.21 -4.75
C THR A 197 20.10 -16.66 -5.89
N TYR A 198 19.09 -15.85 -5.54
CA TYR A 198 18.17 -15.20 -6.47
C TYR A 198 18.46 -13.72 -6.70
N GLU A 199 19.53 -13.17 -6.12
CA GLU A 199 19.80 -11.72 -6.15
C GLU A 199 19.97 -11.12 -7.55
N ASP A 200 20.39 -11.91 -8.54
CA ASP A 200 20.50 -11.50 -9.95
C ASP A 200 19.28 -11.88 -10.80
N LYS A 201 18.30 -12.57 -10.22
CA LYS A 201 17.28 -13.31 -10.97
C LYS A 201 15.87 -12.80 -10.75
N VAL A 202 15.69 -11.84 -9.84
CA VAL A 202 14.38 -11.34 -9.44
C VAL A 202 14.30 -9.83 -9.50
N ASN A 203 13.17 -9.34 -9.98
CA ASN A 203 12.70 -7.99 -9.70
C ASN A 203 11.98 -7.97 -8.36
N LEU A 204 11.94 -6.81 -7.72
CA LEU A 204 11.07 -6.58 -6.56
C LEU A 204 9.86 -5.77 -7.04
N GLU A 205 8.66 -6.23 -6.73
CA GLU A 205 7.44 -5.57 -7.15
C GLU A 205 6.63 -5.14 -5.93
N LEU A 206 6.09 -3.94 -5.98
CA LEU A 206 5.08 -3.46 -5.04
C LEU A 206 3.71 -3.80 -5.60
N VAL A 207 2.98 -4.69 -4.93
CA VAL A 207 1.72 -5.24 -5.43
C VAL A 207 0.59 -5.09 -4.41
N GLY A 208 -0.65 -5.24 -4.86
CA GLY A 208 -1.79 -5.31 -3.96
C GLY A 208 -3.10 -4.89 -4.60
N HIS A 209 -3.92 -4.18 -3.84
CA HIS A 209 -5.22 -3.69 -4.26
C HIS A 209 -5.34 -2.22 -3.86
N GLY A 210 -5.99 -1.43 -4.71
CA GLY A 210 -6.09 0.00 -4.50
C GLY A 210 -7.27 0.64 -5.20
N MET A 211 -7.47 1.90 -4.87
CA MET A 211 -8.43 2.80 -5.47
C MET A 211 -7.72 3.83 -6.33
N TYR A 212 -8.34 4.24 -7.42
CA TYR A 212 -7.82 5.28 -8.31
C TYR A 212 -8.95 6.04 -8.99
N VAL A 213 -8.60 7.16 -9.63
CA VAL A 213 -9.49 7.87 -10.54
C VAL A 213 -9.07 7.55 -11.96
N ASP A 214 -10.00 7.05 -12.77
CA ASP A 214 -9.75 6.85 -14.20
C ASP A 214 -9.50 8.20 -14.88
N SER A 215 -8.36 8.30 -15.57
CA SER A 215 -7.89 9.54 -16.18
C SER A 215 -8.73 9.98 -17.37
N ASP A 216 -9.40 9.06 -18.06
CA ASP A 216 -10.33 9.41 -19.14
C ASP A 216 -11.56 10.16 -18.63
N ASN A 217 -11.96 9.90 -17.38
CA ASN A 217 -13.03 10.64 -16.72
C ASN A 217 -12.60 12.05 -16.29
N ILE A 218 -11.29 12.31 -16.19
CA ILE A 218 -10.73 13.62 -15.86
C ILE A 218 -10.70 14.52 -17.10
N VAL A 219 -10.27 13.99 -18.25
CA VAL A 219 -10.13 14.77 -19.50
C VAL A 219 -11.46 15.32 -20.00
N LYS A 220 -12.55 14.56 -19.86
CA LYS A 220 -13.92 14.97 -20.25
C LYS A 220 -14.48 16.18 -19.47
N LYS A 221 -13.80 16.62 -18.40
CA LYS A 221 -14.22 17.78 -17.59
C LYS A 221 -13.46 19.07 -17.89
N LYS A 222 -12.35 19.00 -18.66
CA LYS A 222 -11.59 20.18 -19.08
C LYS A 222 -12.12 20.82 -20.36
N TYR A 223 -13.11 20.20 -21.02
CA TYR A 223 -13.76 20.68 -22.25
C TYR A 223 -15.27 20.79 -22.07
#